data_AF-A0A397UEN7-F1
#
_entry.id   AF-A0A397UEN7-F1
#
_cell.length_a   1.000
_cell.length_b   1.000
_cell.length_c   1.000
_cell.angle_alpha   90.00
_cell.angle_beta   90.00
_cell.angle_gamma   90.00
#
_symmetry.space_group_name_H-M   'P 1'
#
loop_
_entity.id
_entity.type
_entity.pdbx_description
1 polymer ?
#
loop_
_entity_poly.entity_id
_entity_poly.type
_entity_poly.pdbx_seq_one_letter_code
_entity_poly.pdbx_strand_id
1 'polypeptide(L)'
;MIAWMPNEDFVRWFLKNMRITILFGLLSIIHIDTLKMLKLRLGGLELFNAPLPNISLTIIFWGSYFSIFLTEIPQFIIQVYYIFSAVMYDIIPLFAIIASSLAIIINVVKKLFSIKYKPYLSN
;
A
#
# COMPACT_ATOMS: atom_id res chain seq x y z
N MET A 1 -0.65 15.21 26.97
CA MET A 1 -1.89 15.20 26.15
C MET A 1 -1.48 15.52 24.71
N ILE A 2 -1.36 14.51 23.85
CA ILE A 2 -0.87 14.70 22.47
C ILE A 2 -2.03 15.30 21.67
N ALA A 3 -1.99 16.62 21.46
CA ALA A 3 -2.93 17.29 20.59
C ALA A 3 -2.65 16.87 19.14
N TRP A 4 -3.51 16.02 18.58
CA TRP A 4 -3.63 15.80 17.14
C TRP A 4 -4.19 17.07 16.50
N MET A 5 -3.39 18.13 16.36
CA MET A 5 -3.76 19.22 15.46
C MET A 5 -3.57 18.73 14.04
N PRO A 6 -4.62 18.72 13.20
CA PRO A 6 -4.46 18.39 11.80
C PRO A 6 -3.57 19.45 11.14
N ASN A 7 -2.54 19.01 10.42
CA ASN A 7 -1.65 19.89 9.68
C ASN A 7 -2.50 20.78 8.75
N GLU A 8 -2.55 22.10 9.01
CA GLU A 8 -3.41 23.04 8.28
C GLU A 8 -3.13 23.04 6.78
N ASP A 9 -1.87 22.87 6.38
CA ASP A 9 -1.48 22.74 4.97
C ASP A 9 -2.06 21.48 4.36
N PHE A 10 -2.05 20.37 5.11
CA PHE A 10 -2.66 19.12 4.67
C PHE A 10 -4.18 19.24 4.58
N VAL A 11 -4.84 19.89 5.54
CA VAL A 11 -6.29 20.09 5.51
C VAL A 11 -6.67 20.93 4.29
N ARG A 12 -5.96 22.04 4.05
CA ARG A 12 -6.21 22.92 2.90
C ARG A 12 -6.01 22.18 1.58
N TRP A 13 -4.92 21.42 1.48
CA TRP A 13 -4.64 20.59 0.31
C TRP A 13 -5.68 19.47 0.15
N PHE A 14 -6.11 18.82 1.23
CA PHE A 14 -7.11 17.76 1.22
C PHE A 14 -8.45 18.29 0.70
N LEU A 15 -8.91 19.44 1.19
CA LEU A 15 -10.16 20.05 0.74
C LEU A 15 -10.10 20.44 -0.74
N LYS A 16 -8.96 20.96 -1.22
CA LYS A 16 -8.74 21.26 -2.65
C LYS A 16 -8.75 20.00 -3.53
N ASN A 17 -8.24 18.88 -3.02
CA ASN A 17 -7.99 17.65 -3.79
C ASN A 17 -8.84 16.45 -3.32
N MET A 18 -9.98 16.72 -2.67
CA MET A 18 -10.76 15.74 -1.90
C MET A 18 -11.07 14.45 -2.67
N ARG A 19 -11.47 14.56 -3.94
CA ARG A 19 -11.82 13.42 -4.79
C ARG A 19 -10.65 12.44 -4.95
N ILE A 20 -9.46 12.97 -5.21
CA ILE A 20 -8.25 12.16 -5.38
C ILE A 20 -7.83 11.57 -4.05
N THR A 21 -7.86 12.35 -2.98
CA THR A 21 -7.48 11.84 -1.66
C THR A 21 -8.38 10.71 -1.20
N ILE A 22 -9.70 10.80 -1.44
CA ILE A 22 -10.65 9.72 -1.13
C ILE A 22 -10.39 8.50 -2.01
N LEU A 23 -10.15 8.68 -3.32
CA LEU A 23 -9.81 7.58 -4.22
C LEU A 23 -8.58 6.80 -3.73
N PHE A 24 -7.48 7.50 -3.42
CA PHE A 24 -6.28 6.87 -2.89
C PHE A 24 -6.48 6.33 -1.48
N GLY A 25 -7.34 6.94 -0.67
CA GLY A 25 -7.78 6.41 0.61
C GLY A 25 -8.46 5.05 0.46
N LEU A 26 -9.38 4.91 -0.49
CA LEU A 26 -10.05 3.63 -0.80
C LEU A 26 -9.07 2.60 -1.35
N LEU A 27 -8.20 2.99 -2.28
CA LEU A 27 -7.15 2.11 -2.80
C LEU A 27 -6.19 1.65 -1.70
N SER A 28 -5.98 2.46 -0.67
CA SER A 28 -5.10 2.14 0.46
C SER A 28 -5.61 1.00 1.33
N ILE A 29 -6.93 0.76 1.33
CA ILE A 29 -7.55 -0.38 2.02
C ILE A 29 -7.03 -1.69 1.41
N ILE A 30 -6.83 -1.71 0.09
CA ILE A 30 -6.29 -2.86 -0.63
C ILE A 30 -4.76 -2.87 -0.53
N HIS A 31 -4.14 -1.72 -0.80
CA HIS A 31 -2.68 -1.56 -0.79
C HIS A 31 -2.29 -0.21 -0.20
N ILE A 32 -1.86 -0.20 1.06
CA ILE A 32 -1.50 1.02 1.80
C ILE A 32 -0.42 1.88 1.11
N ASP A 33 0.45 1.26 0.31
CA ASP A 33 1.47 1.96 -0.50
C ASP A 33 0.88 2.95 -1.52
N THR A 34 -0.38 2.79 -1.91
CA THR A 34 -1.07 3.73 -2.80
C THR A 34 -1.14 5.14 -2.22
N LEU A 35 -1.16 5.30 -0.88
CA LEU A 35 -1.09 6.62 -0.24
C LEU A 35 0.21 7.36 -0.52
N LYS A 36 1.32 6.64 -0.80
CA LYS A 36 2.59 7.29 -1.19
C LYS A 36 2.45 8.06 -2.50
N MET A 37 1.52 7.66 -3.38
CA MET A 37 1.25 8.35 -4.64
C MET A 37 0.76 9.78 -4.43
N LEU A 38 0.11 10.07 -3.29
CA LEU A 38 -0.32 11.42 -2.94
C LEU A 38 0.85 12.36 -2.62
N LYS A 39 2.07 11.83 -2.40
CA LYS A 39 3.29 12.62 -2.14
C LYS A 39 4.20 12.72 -3.37
N LEU A 40 3.98 11.89 -4.38
CA LEU A 40 4.82 11.87 -5.58
C LEU A 40 4.42 13.02 -6.49
N ARG A 41 5.36 13.89 -6.91
CA ARG A 41 5.11 14.90 -7.96
C ARG A 41 4.92 14.24 -9.35
N LEU A 42 3.91 13.38 -9.49
CA LEU A 42 3.58 12.66 -10.71
C LEU A 42 3.23 13.69 -11.79
N GLY A 43 4.10 13.78 -12.82
CA GLY A 43 3.92 14.70 -13.94
C GLY A 43 3.93 16.18 -13.57
N GLY A 44 4.48 16.57 -12.41
CA GLY A 44 4.48 17.97 -11.95
C GLY A 44 3.11 18.50 -11.48
N LEU A 45 2.10 17.62 -11.36
CA LEU A 45 0.76 18.01 -10.96
C LEU A 45 0.69 18.27 -9.45
N GLU A 46 0.18 19.44 -9.05
CA GLU A 46 -0.05 19.81 -7.63
C GLU A 46 -0.99 18.83 -6.89
N LEU A 47 -1.80 18.11 -7.67
CA LEU A 47 -2.76 17.09 -7.24
C LEU A 47 -2.13 15.90 -6.51
N PHE A 48 -0.83 15.66 -6.70
CA PHE A 48 -0.08 14.58 -6.07
C PHE A 48 1.07 15.11 -5.18
N ASN A 49 0.99 16.40 -4.81
CA ASN A 49 1.98 17.05 -3.94
C ASN A 49 1.40 17.30 -2.54
N ALA A 50 0.85 16.26 -1.90
CA ALA A 50 0.31 16.35 -0.56
C ALA A 50 1.41 16.71 0.45
N PRO A 51 1.16 17.64 1.38
CA PRO A 51 2.09 17.96 2.47
C PRO A 51 1.98 16.92 3.59
N LEU A 52 2.22 15.64 3.25
CA LEU A 52 2.27 14.56 4.23
C LEU A 52 3.50 14.72 5.14
N PRO A 53 3.34 14.66 6.47
CA PRO A 53 4.46 14.72 7.40
C PRO A 53 5.26 13.42 7.38
N ASN A 54 6.54 13.50 7.78
CA ASN A 54 7.46 12.35 7.81
C ASN A 54 6.94 11.18 8.66
N ILE A 55 6.17 11.47 9.71
CA ILE A 55 5.56 10.43 10.55
C ILE A 55 4.52 9.61 9.78
N SER A 56 3.68 10.25 8.95
CA SER A 56 2.72 9.55 8.09
C SER A 56 3.44 8.69 7.05
N LEU A 57 4.50 9.20 6.43
CA LEU A 57 5.30 8.42 5.49
C LEU A 57 5.95 7.20 6.15
N THR A 58 6.40 7.34 7.41
CA THR A 58 6.95 6.24 8.21
C THR A 58 5.89 5.20 8.53
N ILE A 59 4.68 5.62 8.92
CA ILE A 59 3.54 4.71 9.17
C ILE A 59 3.18 3.96 7.89
N ILE A 60 3.06 4.64 6.74
CA ILE A 60 2.74 4.01 5.46
C ILE A 60 3.85 3.02 5.08
N PHE A 61 5.12 3.36 5.31
CA PHE A 61 6.25 2.46 5.04
C PHE A 61 6.19 1.18 5.88
N TRP A 62 6.03 1.29 7.19
CA TRP A 62 5.95 0.13 8.07
C TRP A 62 4.66 -0.67 7.87
N GLY A 63 3.53 0.02 7.71
CA GLY A 63 2.24 -0.61 7.42
C GLY A 63 2.27 -1.41 6.11
N SER A 64 2.91 -0.88 5.06
CA SER A 64 3.21 -1.66 3.86
C SER A 64 4.04 -2.87 4.21
N TYR A 65 5.11 -2.73 4.99
CA TYR A 65 5.96 -3.86 5.37
C TYR A 65 5.16 -5.00 6.04
N PHE A 66 4.29 -4.66 6.99
CA PHE A 66 3.45 -5.61 7.72
C PHE A 66 2.29 -6.20 6.90
N SER A 67 1.84 -5.55 5.80
CA SER A 67 0.74 -6.07 4.96
C SER A 67 1.03 -7.47 4.38
N ILE A 68 2.30 -7.78 4.09
CA ILE A 68 2.70 -9.12 3.63
C ILE A 68 2.28 -10.19 4.63
N PHE A 69 2.52 -9.94 5.92
CA PHE A 69 2.26 -10.91 6.97
C PHE A 69 0.79 -10.98 7.38
N LEU A 70 0.06 -9.86 7.28
CA LEU A 70 -1.34 -9.77 7.73
C LEU A 70 -2.36 -10.08 6.63
N THR A 71 -2.01 -9.84 5.37
CA THR A 71 -2.94 -9.95 4.24
C THR A 71 -2.47 -11.00 3.25
N GLU A 72 -1.26 -10.85 2.71
CA GLU A 72 -0.86 -11.59 1.52
C GLU A 72 -0.48 -13.05 1.83
N ILE A 73 0.28 -13.28 2.91
CA ILE A 73 0.62 -14.64 3.38
C ILE A 73 -0.63 -15.40 3.86
N PRO A 74 -1.50 -14.83 4.74
CA PRO A 74 -2.71 -15.53 5.17
C PRO A 74 -3.65 -15.87 4.01
N GLN A 75 -3.83 -14.95 3.05
CA GLN A 75 -4.63 -15.21 1.86
C GLN A 75 -4.06 -16.39 1.05
N PHE A 76 -2.75 -16.41 0.83
CA PHE A 76 -2.10 -17.51 0.12
C PHE A 76 -2.28 -18.85 0.85
N ILE A 77 -2.10 -18.87 2.18
CA ILE A 77 -2.29 -20.08 2.99
C ILE A 77 -3.72 -20.61 2.86
N ILE A 78 -4.72 -19.73 2.96
CA ILE A 78 -6.14 -20.10 2.83
C ILE A 78 -6.42 -20.70 1.44
N GLN A 79 -5.89 -20.08 0.38
CA GLN A 79 -6.08 -20.56 -1.00
C GLN A 79 -5.42 -21.93 -1.23
N VAL A 80 -4.21 -22.12 -0.70
CA VAL A 80 -3.51 -23.42 -0.75
C VAL A 80 -4.33 -24.48 -0.03
N TYR A 81 -4.79 -24.20 1.20
CA TYR A 81 -5.62 -25.13 1.96
C TYR A 81 -6.92 -25.48 1.24
N TYR A 82 -7.54 -24.50 0.59
CA TYR A 82 -8.76 -24.71 -0.19
C TYR A 82 -8.54 -25.69 -1.35
N ILE A 83 -7.47 -25.55 -2.14
CA ILE A 83 -7.19 -26.49 -3.24
C ILE A 83 -6.94 -27.90 -2.72
N PHE A 84 -6.19 -28.05 -1.62
CA PHE A 84 -5.92 -29.38 -1.06
C PHE A 84 -7.13 -30.04 -0.43
N SER A 85 -8.09 -29.25 0.05
CA SER A 85 -9.32 -29.74 0.71
C SER A 85 -10.49 -29.91 -0.24
N ALA A 86 -10.44 -29.30 -1.44
CA ALA A 86 -11.49 -29.37 -2.43
C ALA A 86 -11.53 -30.75 -3.10
N VAL A 87 -12.67 -31.45 -2.97
CA VAL A 87 -12.91 -32.77 -3.58
C VAL A 87 -13.13 -32.66 -5.10
N MET A 88 -13.55 -31.48 -5.59
CA MET A 88 -13.62 -31.16 -7.02
C MET A 88 -12.66 -30.03 -7.36
N TYR A 89 -11.89 -30.23 -8.42
CA TYR A 89 -10.90 -29.27 -8.89
C TYR A 89 -11.59 -28.18 -9.70
N ASP A 90 -11.50 -26.93 -9.23
CA ASP A 90 -11.98 -25.73 -9.95
C ASP A 90 -10.77 -24.93 -10.45
N ILE A 91 -10.94 -24.33 -11.63
CA ILE A 91 -9.96 -23.49 -12.31
C ILE A 91 -9.79 -22.13 -11.58
N ILE A 92 -10.85 -21.62 -10.95
CA ILE A 92 -10.83 -20.31 -10.25
C ILE A 92 -9.79 -20.28 -9.11
N PRO A 93 -9.77 -21.25 -8.17
CA PRO A 93 -8.75 -21.32 -7.13
C PRO A 93 -7.32 -21.41 -7.67
N LEU A 94 -7.10 -22.12 -8.78
CA LEU A 94 -5.78 -22.26 -9.38
C LEU A 94 -5.23 -20.90 -9.84
N PHE A 95 -6.03 -20.14 -10.60
CA PHE A 95 -5.65 -18.78 -11.00
C PHE A 95 -5.47 -17.86 -9.79
N ALA A 96 -6.27 -18.04 -8.73
CA ALA A 96 -6.14 -17.26 -7.51
C ALA A 96 -4.79 -17.48 -6.80
N ILE A 97 -4.28 -18.72 -6.76
CA ILE A 97 -2.95 -19.04 -6.21
C ILE A 97 -1.83 -18.45 -7.08
N ILE A 98 -1.95 -18.53 -8.41
CA ILE A 98 -0.96 -17.92 -9.32
C ILE A 98 -0.92 -16.40 -9.11
N ALA A 99 -2.08 -15.76 -8.99
CA ALA A 99 -2.17 -14.34 -8.75
C ALA A 99 -1.58 -13.92 -7.39
N SER A 100 -1.92 -14.65 -6.31
CA SER A 100 -1.43 -14.31 -4.97
C SER A 100 0.06 -14.59 -4.80
N SER A 101 0.59 -15.67 -5.37
CA SER A 101 2.03 -15.94 -5.40
C SER A 101 2.79 -14.85 -6.14
N LEU A 102 2.30 -14.40 -7.30
CA LEU A 102 2.89 -13.29 -8.04
C LEU A 102 2.83 -11.98 -7.24
N ALA A 103 1.71 -11.71 -6.55
CA ALA A 103 1.57 -10.53 -5.70
C ALA A 103 2.60 -10.52 -4.55
N ILE A 104 2.80 -11.65 -3.88
CA ILE A 104 3.82 -11.80 -2.83
C ILE A 104 5.22 -11.52 -3.41
N ILE A 105 5.57 -12.12 -4.55
CA ILE A 105 6.87 -11.92 -5.20
C ILE A 105 7.09 -10.44 -5.51
N ILE A 106 6.11 -9.78 -6.14
CA ILE A 106 6.19 -8.35 -6.49
C ILE A 106 6.39 -7.50 -5.24
N ASN A 107 5.63 -7.77 -4.16
CA ASN A 107 5.74 -7.00 -2.92
C ASN A 107 7.07 -7.21 -2.19
N VAL A 108 7.60 -8.43 -2.19
CA VAL A 108 8.93 -8.74 -1.64
C VAL A 108 10.00 -7.99 -2.43
N VAL A 109 9.98 -8.07 -3.77
CA VAL A 109 10.94 -7.35 -4.62
C VAL A 109 10.86 -5.85 -4.38
N LYS A 110 9.66 -5.25 -4.39
CA LYS A 110 9.47 -3.81 -4.11
C LYS A 110 10.10 -3.38 -2.78
N LYS A 111 9.91 -4.18 -1.72
CA LYS A 111 10.46 -3.87 -0.39
C LYS A 111 11.97 -4.02 -0.33
N LEU A 112 12.54 -5.04 -0.97
CA LEU A 112 14.00 -5.21 -1.08
C LEU A 112 14.64 -4.01 -1.79
N PHE A 113 14.05 -3.56 -2.90
CA PHE A 113 14.49 -2.35 -3.59
C PHE A 113 14.34 -1.12 -2.68
N SER A 114 13.19 -0.95 -2.02
CA SER A 114 12.98 0.19 -1.13
C SER A 114 14.01 0.27 0.00
N ILE A 115 14.42 -0.86 0.59
CA ILE A 115 15.48 -0.90 1.61
C ILE A 115 16.83 -0.51 1.02
N LYS A 116 17.19 -1.08 -0.13
CA LYS A 116 18.48 -0.82 -0.80
C LYS A 116 18.65 0.64 -1.22
N TYR A 117 17.58 1.28 -1.70
CA TYR A 117 17.62 2.63 -2.23
C TYR A 117 17.16 3.72 -1.24
N LYS A 118 16.65 3.36 -0.06
CA LYS A 118 16.32 4.30 1.02
C LYS A 118 17.45 5.31 1.35
N PRO A 119 18.74 4.92 1.46
CA PRO A 119 19.81 5.88 1.79
C PRO A 119 20.15 6.87 0.68
N TYR A 120 19.67 6.68 -0.56
CA TYR A 120 19.96 7.58 -1.69
C TYR A 120 18.85 8.62 -1.93
N LEU A 121 17.71 8.51 -1.23
CA LEU A 121 16.54 9.39 -1.37
C LEU A 121 16.31 10.30 -0.15
N SER A 122 17.21 10.28 0.84
CA SER A 122 17.13 11.08 2.08
C SER A 122 18.14 12.23 2.16
N ASN A 123 18.82 12.56 1.06
CA ASN A 123 19.58 13.80 0.87
C ASN A 123 18.81 14.74 -0.08
#